data_AF-A0A8W8IIA4-F1
#
_entry.id   AF-A0A8W8IIA4-F1
#
_cell.length_a   1.000
_cell.length_b   1.000
_cell.length_c   1.000
_cell.angle_alpha   90.00
_cell.angle_beta   90.00
_cell.angle_gamma   90.00
#
_symmetry.space_group_name_H-M   'P 1'
#
loop_
_entity.id
_entity.type
_entity.pdbx_description
1 polymer ?
#
loop_
_entity_poly.entity_id
_entity_poly.type
_entity_poly.pdbx_seq_one_letter_code
_entity_poly.pdbx_strand_id
1 'polypeptide(L)'
;MNSLSLCLLTGAVAIVASHPHGRLTKKSLQPFLLPENFVWFAWDIFERNPSLWKPDLIDSWDRSSQDSPVAILLQTMLVYDSNGRPHKPFGINPTLKESVTIAENDHHYFKPSSQWGRRKRNFLQNARLWEQNTVPYEVQSGFSGQMQNAITEAVQIYNDLTCVRFVPRNQASGLPHASYLYLTRGMNNQGCASFVGRQYDGKQDLTLQDPMCSQTRTVVHEFMHAIGQMHEQQRSDRDNYIEILFSNIPSHQHHNFDKTRPTFDRTPYDVESLMQYSLSAFSTNQNSPSMKLKDPRLESIVDSSQTLTFYDVKEITTAYQCNANCQNSPTCQNSGFVAHNCVCMCPPELTGSTCDQVETDAGCGGIINLSAGQQQLIESPNYPSTYNVDKECVWMIRGPSTSNIKLTIEKLDLALNSATSSCYHWLEIRYNLIGQTGIKQCNSLTNQQYTTTNDGEKNIMLLKFDSRFSKDRPAPQNGGFKLKVEALGGSTTTDPCNPNPCQNSGTCTASGSSYTCNCQPGWSGTNCDLASQTCQPNPCQNGGTCYVYGGSYSCQCPPSYGGANCETSGGSLCGSIVCQAGQTCLWNQYCV
;
A
#
# COMPACT_ATOMS: atom_id res chain seq x y z
N MET A 1 9.21 32.17 3.62
CA MET A 1 7.96 32.27 2.83
C MET A 1 7.61 30.87 2.44
N ASN A 2 6.64 30.25 3.11
CA ASN A 2 6.30 28.85 2.88
C ASN A 2 5.09 28.81 1.94
N SER A 3 5.28 28.17 0.79
CA SER A 3 4.23 28.01 -0.23
C SER A 3 3.62 26.62 -0.07
N LEU A 4 2.45 26.51 0.57
CA LEU A 4 1.62 25.33 0.36
C LEU A 4 0.99 25.40 -1.03
N SER A 5 1.14 24.34 -1.81
CA SER A 5 0.50 24.20 -3.12
C SER A 5 -0.62 23.19 -3.00
N LEU A 6 -1.87 23.65 -3.09
CA LEU A 6 -3.04 22.78 -3.09
C LEU A 6 -3.34 22.41 -4.55
N CYS A 7 -3.25 21.13 -4.89
CA CYS A 7 -3.72 20.59 -6.16
C CYS A 7 -5.11 19.98 -5.98
N LEU A 8 -6.10 20.50 -6.70
CA LEU A 8 -7.36 19.81 -6.92
C LEU A 8 -7.21 18.84 -8.11
N LEU A 9 -8.05 17.80 -8.15
CA LEU A 9 -8.03 16.67 -9.12
C LEU A 9 -8.31 17.04 -10.59
N THR A 10 -8.01 18.27 -11.00
CA THR A 10 -8.06 18.77 -12.39
C THR A 10 -6.78 19.47 -12.84
N GLY A 11 -5.69 19.37 -12.08
CA GLY A 11 -4.38 19.92 -12.45
C GLY A 11 -4.23 21.44 -12.25
N ALA A 12 -5.14 22.07 -11.50
CA ALA A 12 -5.03 23.47 -11.13
C ALA A 12 -4.12 23.65 -9.90
N VAL A 13 -2.94 24.24 -10.09
CA VAL A 13 -2.03 24.64 -9.00
C VAL A 13 -2.44 26.01 -8.47
N ALA A 14 -2.96 26.05 -7.24
CA ALA A 14 -3.21 27.32 -6.54
C ALA A 14 -1.99 27.75 -5.71
N ILE A 15 -1.24 28.74 -6.20
CA ILE A 15 -0.12 29.36 -5.44
C ILE A 15 -0.68 30.44 -4.52
N VAL A 16 -0.79 30.14 -3.23
CA VAL A 16 -1.19 31.14 -2.21
C VAL A 16 0.07 31.86 -1.69
N ALA A 17 0.35 33.02 -2.25
CA ALA A 17 1.37 33.93 -1.70
C ALA A 17 0.78 34.72 -0.52
N SER A 18 1.31 34.53 0.68
CA SER A 18 0.91 35.31 1.85
C SER A 18 1.48 36.73 1.79
N HIS A 19 0.60 37.72 1.96
CA HIS A 19 0.96 39.08 2.36
C HIS A 19 0.06 39.51 3.52
N PRO A 20 0.61 40.17 4.55
CA PRO A 20 -0.17 40.56 5.72
C PRO A 20 -1.12 41.72 5.36
N HIS A 21 -2.41 41.48 5.52
CA HIS A 21 -3.51 42.45 5.39
C HIS A 21 -3.78 43.00 3.96
N GLY A 22 -4.66 42.33 3.21
CA GLY A 22 -5.23 42.87 1.97
C GLY A 22 -6.42 42.07 1.45
N ARG A 23 -7.50 42.74 1.01
CA ARG A 23 -8.67 42.10 0.36
C ARG A 23 -8.27 41.53 -1.01
N LEU A 24 -8.67 40.28 -1.29
CA LEU A 24 -8.63 39.72 -2.64
C LEU A 24 -9.55 40.55 -3.57
N THR A 25 -9.04 40.95 -4.73
CA THR A 25 -9.83 41.60 -5.80
C THR A 25 -9.60 40.93 -7.15
N LYS A 26 -10.67 40.84 -7.95
CA LYS A 26 -10.80 39.97 -9.12
C LYS A 26 -10.04 40.51 -10.34
N LYS A 27 -8.69 40.41 -10.39
CA LYS A 27 -7.91 40.86 -11.56
C LYS A 27 -6.48 40.29 -11.75
N SER A 28 -6.31 38.96 -11.88
CA SER A 28 -5.08 38.38 -12.49
C SER A 28 -5.15 36.90 -12.91
N LEU A 29 -6.35 36.32 -13.10
CA LEU A 29 -6.50 34.95 -13.64
C LEU A 29 -7.13 35.01 -15.03
N GLN A 30 -6.41 34.53 -16.05
CA GLN A 30 -7.00 34.22 -17.36
C GLN A 30 -7.77 32.91 -17.27
N PRO A 31 -8.94 32.78 -17.95
CA PRO A 31 -9.76 31.59 -17.85
C PRO A 31 -9.19 30.46 -18.72
N PHE A 32 -8.64 29.42 -18.07
CA PHE A 32 -8.56 28.10 -18.69
C PHE A 32 -9.94 27.46 -18.66
N LEU A 33 -10.44 27.06 -19.82
CA LEU A 33 -11.76 26.44 -20.00
C LEU A 33 -11.76 25.02 -19.42
N LEU A 34 -12.47 24.81 -18.31
CA LEU A 34 -12.87 23.49 -17.86
C LEU A 34 -14.16 23.06 -18.62
N PRO A 35 -14.37 21.75 -18.89
CA PRO A 35 -15.57 21.28 -19.57
C PRO A 35 -16.87 21.65 -18.83
N GLU A 36 -17.93 21.97 -19.57
CA GLU A 36 -19.19 22.51 -19.02
C GLU A 36 -19.91 21.58 -18.03
N ASN A 37 -19.51 20.31 -17.96
CA ASN A 37 -20.08 19.28 -17.08
C ASN A 37 -19.40 19.22 -15.69
N PHE A 38 -18.41 20.08 -15.42
CA PHE A 38 -17.78 20.16 -14.10
C PHE A 38 -18.81 20.57 -13.04
N VAL A 39 -18.66 20.09 -11.79
CA VAL A 39 -19.69 20.21 -10.75
C VAL A 39 -19.79 21.64 -10.20
N TRP A 40 -20.47 22.50 -10.96
CA TRP A 40 -20.75 23.90 -10.60
C TRP A 40 -21.40 24.04 -9.22
N PHE A 41 -22.18 23.05 -8.78
CA PHE A 41 -22.88 23.10 -7.49
C PHE A 41 -21.95 23.18 -6.28
N ALA A 42 -20.80 22.48 -6.31
CA ALA A 42 -19.80 22.55 -5.23
C ALA A 42 -18.99 23.86 -5.29
N TRP A 43 -18.69 24.34 -6.50
CA TRP A 43 -17.93 25.57 -6.72
C TRP A 43 -18.75 26.86 -6.46
N ASP A 44 -20.06 26.81 -6.68
CA ASP A 44 -20.99 27.92 -6.42
C ASP A 44 -21.26 28.10 -4.91
N ILE A 45 -21.20 27.02 -4.11
CA ILE A 45 -21.17 27.10 -2.64
C ILE A 45 -19.84 27.73 -2.16
N PHE A 46 -18.73 27.40 -2.84
CA PHE A 46 -17.37 27.87 -2.56
C PHE A 46 -17.19 29.38 -2.85
N GLU A 47 -17.69 29.93 -3.96
CA GLU A 47 -17.61 31.39 -4.21
C GLU A 47 -18.50 32.22 -3.25
N ARG A 48 -19.63 31.68 -2.77
CA ARG A 48 -20.63 32.47 -2.01
C ARG A 48 -20.32 32.68 -0.53
N ASN A 49 -19.39 31.93 0.06
CA ASN A 49 -19.11 31.98 1.51
C ASN A 49 -17.60 32.17 1.85
N PRO A 50 -16.93 33.23 1.36
CA PRO A 50 -15.49 33.43 1.56
C PRO A 50 -15.06 33.61 3.03
N SER A 51 -15.98 33.86 3.96
CA SER A 51 -15.71 33.91 5.41
C SER A 51 -15.52 32.53 6.06
N LEU A 52 -15.79 31.43 5.35
CA LEU A 52 -15.47 30.07 5.81
C LEU A 52 -13.99 29.72 5.67
N TRP A 53 -13.22 30.50 4.89
CA TRP A 53 -11.78 30.29 4.74
C TRP A 53 -10.98 30.90 5.88
N LYS A 54 -10.42 30.02 6.73
CA LYS A 54 -9.20 30.28 7.51
C LYS A 54 -8.05 29.45 6.93
N PRO A 55 -6.77 29.78 7.23
CA PRO A 55 -5.62 29.11 6.61
C PRO A 55 -5.51 27.59 6.84
N ASP A 56 -6.22 27.06 7.84
CA ASP A 56 -6.02 25.73 8.42
C ASP A 56 -7.15 24.74 8.05
N LEU A 57 -7.60 24.76 6.78
CA LEU A 57 -8.94 24.32 6.36
C LEU A 57 -9.22 22.79 6.39
N ILE A 58 -8.26 21.94 6.80
CA ILE A 58 -8.53 20.51 7.03
C ILE A 58 -9.25 20.31 8.39
N ASP A 59 -8.98 21.17 9.38
CA ASP A 59 -9.38 20.98 10.79
C ASP A 59 -10.70 21.66 11.19
N SER A 60 -11.57 22.03 10.24
CA SER A 60 -12.77 22.86 10.53
C SER A 60 -14.07 22.44 9.82
N TRP A 61 -14.18 21.20 9.33
CA TRP A 61 -15.38 20.76 8.63
C TRP A 61 -16.50 20.24 9.55
N ASP A 62 -17.75 20.40 9.13
CA ASP A 62 -18.95 20.16 9.95
C ASP A 62 -19.20 18.65 10.17
N ARG A 63 -19.52 18.29 11.42
CA ARG A 63 -19.40 16.93 11.96
C ARG A 63 -20.70 16.10 11.85
N SER A 64 -21.62 16.48 10.95
CA SER A 64 -22.99 15.95 10.89
C SER A 64 -23.36 15.15 9.62
N SER A 65 -22.48 15.08 8.62
CA SER A 65 -22.75 14.41 7.34
C SER A 65 -21.49 13.75 6.76
N GLN A 66 -21.13 12.55 7.25
CA GLN A 66 -19.92 11.84 6.80
C GLN A 66 -20.14 11.02 5.51
N ASP A 67 -21.39 10.87 5.05
CA ASP A 67 -21.75 10.30 3.74
C ASP A 67 -21.83 11.35 2.62
N SER A 68 -21.45 12.60 2.90
CA SER A 68 -21.38 13.64 1.89
C SER A 68 -20.32 13.29 0.84
N PRO A 69 -20.55 13.56 -0.46
CA PRO A 69 -19.52 13.45 -1.50
C PRO A 69 -18.22 14.20 -1.17
N VAL A 70 -18.27 15.24 -0.32
CA VAL A 70 -17.09 15.97 0.16
C VAL A 70 -16.25 15.16 1.15
N ALA A 71 -16.86 14.33 1.99
CA ALA A 71 -16.15 13.45 2.93
C ALA A 71 -15.45 12.30 2.19
N ILE A 72 -16.13 11.73 1.19
CA ILE A 72 -15.56 10.72 0.29
C ILE A 72 -14.39 11.34 -0.50
N LEU A 73 -14.58 12.54 -1.07
CA LEU A 73 -13.53 13.29 -1.75
C LEU A 73 -12.32 13.57 -0.84
N LEU A 74 -12.54 13.99 0.41
CA LEU A 74 -11.44 14.19 1.37
C LEU A 74 -10.73 12.88 1.77
N GLN A 75 -11.40 11.72 1.71
CA GLN A 75 -10.79 10.41 1.92
C GLN A 75 -10.01 9.88 0.71
N THR A 76 -10.32 10.35 -0.50
CA THR A 76 -9.61 9.99 -1.75
C THR A 76 -8.57 11.03 -2.19
N MET A 77 -8.65 12.27 -1.71
CA MET A 77 -7.66 13.32 -1.95
C MET A 77 -6.28 12.95 -1.38
N LEU A 78 -5.23 13.47 -2.01
CA LEU A 78 -3.84 13.36 -1.58
C LEU A 78 -3.28 14.75 -1.31
N VAL A 79 -2.69 14.96 -0.14
CA VAL A 79 -1.95 16.18 0.22
C VAL A 79 -0.50 15.97 -0.15
N TYR A 80 0.06 16.83 -0.99
CA TYR A 80 1.47 16.75 -1.35
C TYR A 80 2.32 17.59 -0.40
N ASP A 81 3.37 16.99 0.18
CA ASP A 81 4.35 17.75 0.96
C ASP A 81 5.27 18.61 0.08
N SER A 82 6.12 19.42 0.72
CA SER A 82 7.09 20.29 0.03
C SER A 82 8.12 19.56 -0.85
N ASN A 83 8.21 18.22 -0.75
CA ASN A 83 9.06 17.36 -1.58
C ASN A 83 8.25 16.58 -2.63
N GLY A 84 6.96 16.90 -2.82
CA GLY A 84 6.09 16.26 -3.80
C GLY A 84 5.68 14.84 -3.42
N ARG A 85 5.60 14.51 -2.12
CA ARG A 85 5.13 13.19 -1.67
C ARG A 85 3.65 13.23 -1.31
N PRO A 86 2.82 12.29 -1.78
CA PRO A 86 1.42 12.22 -1.42
C PRO A 86 1.22 11.64 -0.01
N HIS A 87 0.36 12.31 0.76
CA HIS A 87 -0.10 11.95 2.11
C HIS A 87 -1.64 11.90 2.12
N LYS A 88 -2.24 11.08 3.00
CA LYS A 88 -3.70 10.98 3.18
C LYS A 88 -4.17 12.11 4.13
N PRO A 89 -5.20 12.91 3.78
CA PRO A 89 -5.82 13.86 4.71
C PRO A 89 -6.29 13.14 5.99
N PHE A 90 -5.99 13.72 7.15
CA PHE A 90 -6.35 13.13 8.44
C PHE A 90 -7.81 13.39 8.81
N GLY A 91 -8.35 12.56 9.71
CA GLY A 91 -9.45 12.98 10.57
C GLY A 91 -10.89 12.65 10.13
N ILE A 92 -11.16 11.57 9.37
CA ILE A 92 -12.53 11.03 9.30
C ILE A 92 -12.67 9.81 10.20
N ASN A 93 -13.77 9.75 10.96
CA ASN A 93 -14.02 8.71 11.94
C ASN A 93 -14.59 7.44 11.27
N PRO A 94 -13.90 6.28 11.30
CA PRO A 94 -14.46 5.05 10.74
C PRO A 94 -15.69 4.54 11.50
N THR A 95 -15.89 4.93 12.78
CA THR A 95 -17.00 4.41 13.61
C THR A 95 -18.35 5.08 13.36
N LEU A 96 -18.49 5.91 12.33
CA LEU A 96 -19.77 6.49 11.89
C LEU A 96 -20.19 6.01 10.50
N LYS A 97 -19.45 5.08 9.88
CA LYS A 97 -19.86 4.44 8.64
C LYS A 97 -21.05 3.52 8.92
N GLU A 98 -22.16 3.73 8.21
CA GLU A 98 -23.01 2.59 7.89
C GLU A 98 -22.16 1.57 7.12
N SER A 99 -22.32 0.29 7.42
CA SER A 99 -21.63 -0.78 6.71
C SER A 99 -22.08 -0.76 5.25
N VAL A 100 -21.33 -0.08 4.40
CA VAL A 100 -21.54 -0.07 2.96
C VAL A 100 -21.28 -1.48 2.46
N THR A 101 -22.35 -2.23 2.27
CA THR A 101 -22.32 -3.53 1.62
C THR A 101 -21.77 -3.31 0.21
N ILE A 102 -20.47 -3.60 0.03
CA ILE A 102 -19.96 -3.93 -1.31
C ILE A 102 -20.89 -5.02 -1.81
N ALA A 103 -21.42 -4.88 -3.02
CA ALA A 103 -22.26 -5.93 -3.60
C ALA A 103 -21.47 -7.24 -3.57
N GLU A 104 -21.94 -8.23 -2.82
CA GLU A 104 -21.24 -9.49 -2.52
C GLU A 104 -21.07 -10.42 -3.75
N ASN A 105 -21.21 -9.84 -4.95
CA ASN A 105 -20.96 -10.43 -6.26
C ASN A 105 -19.62 -9.92 -6.82
N ASP A 106 -18.59 -9.75 -5.98
CA ASP A 106 -17.21 -9.74 -6.44
C ASP A 106 -16.89 -11.12 -7.03
N HIS A 107 -16.51 -11.14 -8.31
CA HIS A 107 -16.35 -12.36 -9.09
C HIS A 107 -15.03 -12.38 -9.87
N HIS A 108 -14.18 -13.34 -9.53
CA HIS A 108 -12.95 -13.62 -10.26
C HIS A 108 -13.23 -14.46 -11.51
N TYR A 109 -12.92 -13.93 -12.70
CA TYR A 109 -13.00 -14.68 -13.95
C TYR A 109 -11.80 -15.67 -14.13
N PHE A 110 -11.72 -16.70 -13.30
CA PHE A 110 -10.56 -17.61 -13.21
C PHE A 110 -10.54 -18.73 -14.28
N LYS A 111 -9.35 -19.09 -14.76
CA LYS A 111 -9.07 -20.35 -15.48
C LYS A 111 -7.82 -21.04 -14.91
N PRO A 112 -7.95 -22.15 -14.15
CA PRO A 112 -6.81 -22.80 -13.52
C PRO A 112 -6.05 -23.72 -14.48
N SER A 113 -4.72 -23.76 -14.35
CA SER A 113 -3.87 -24.90 -14.72
C SER A 113 -2.94 -25.22 -13.54
N SER A 114 -2.49 -26.47 -13.43
CA SER A 114 -2.25 -27.11 -12.14
C SER A 114 -0.78 -27.39 -11.78
N GLN A 115 -0.56 -27.64 -10.47
CA GLN A 115 0.47 -28.51 -9.85
C GLN A 115 1.59 -27.88 -8.98
N TRP A 116 1.52 -28.25 -7.69
CA TRP A 116 2.57 -28.52 -6.66
C TRP A 116 3.74 -27.55 -6.38
N GLY A 117 3.91 -27.19 -5.11
CA GLY A 117 5.14 -26.62 -4.54
C GLY A 117 4.91 -25.72 -3.32
N ARG A 118 5.68 -25.86 -2.23
CA ARG A 118 5.48 -25.08 -0.99
C ARG A 118 6.27 -23.76 -1.01
N ARG A 119 5.59 -22.60 -1.00
CA ARG A 119 5.70 -21.50 0.00
C ARG A 119 5.17 -20.15 -0.52
N LYS A 120 3.99 -19.78 0.01
CA LYS A 120 3.52 -18.42 0.39
C LYS A 120 3.43 -17.29 -0.67
N ARG A 121 2.29 -16.56 -0.71
CA ARG A 121 2.14 -15.11 -0.39
C ARG A 121 0.87 -14.43 -1.08
N ASN A 122 0.89 -13.19 -1.70
CA ASN A 122 -0.28 -12.35 -2.19
C ASN A 122 -0.49 -12.07 -3.74
N PHE A 123 0.23 -11.16 -4.44
CA PHE A 123 0.10 -10.90 -5.92
C PHE A 123 0.35 -12.19 -6.74
N LEU A 124 -0.51 -12.62 -7.67
CA LEU A 124 -0.32 -13.89 -8.43
C LEU A 124 1.05 -13.94 -9.14
N GLN A 125 1.92 -14.88 -8.78
CA GLN A 125 3.26 -15.04 -9.39
C GLN A 125 3.22 -15.40 -10.88
N ASN A 126 2.11 -16.00 -11.33
CA ASN A 126 1.86 -16.35 -12.73
C ASN A 126 0.94 -15.35 -13.46
N ALA A 127 0.45 -14.30 -12.79
CA ALA A 127 -0.28 -13.26 -13.49
C ALA A 127 0.67 -12.51 -14.42
N ARG A 128 0.25 -12.33 -15.67
CA ARG A 128 0.98 -11.45 -16.58
C ARG A 128 0.64 -10.03 -16.13
N LEU A 129 1.66 -9.29 -15.70
CA LEU A 129 1.51 -7.87 -15.41
C LEU A 129 1.32 -7.09 -16.71
N TRP A 130 0.83 -5.87 -16.61
CA TRP A 130 0.68 -4.99 -17.77
C TRP A 130 2.03 -4.42 -18.20
N GLU A 131 2.37 -4.62 -19.47
CA GLU A 131 3.70 -4.31 -20.00
C GLU A 131 3.93 -2.80 -20.11
N GLN A 132 5.18 -2.36 -19.91
CA GLN A 132 5.55 -0.95 -19.73
C GLN A 132 4.73 -0.22 -18.63
N ASN A 133 4.25 -0.96 -17.64
CA ASN A 133 3.41 -0.49 -16.52
C ASN A 133 2.15 0.26 -16.99
N THR A 134 1.71 0.03 -18.22
CA THR A 134 0.61 0.79 -18.85
C THR A 134 -0.59 -0.11 -19.06
N VAL A 135 -1.76 0.34 -18.60
CA VAL A 135 -3.05 -0.33 -18.72
C VAL A 135 -3.93 0.48 -19.69
N PRO A 136 -3.99 0.11 -20.98
CA PRO A 136 -4.91 0.75 -21.91
C PRO A 136 -6.35 0.43 -21.50
N TYR A 137 -7.22 1.43 -21.45
CA TYR A 137 -8.64 1.21 -21.14
C TYR A 137 -9.60 1.90 -22.11
N GLU A 138 -10.75 1.29 -22.31
CA GLU A 138 -11.87 1.80 -23.10
C GLU A 138 -13.14 1.71 -22.26
N VAL A 139 -14.01 2.73 -22.33
CA VAL A 139 -15.19 2.85 -21.46
C VAL A 139 -16.44 2.69 -22.30
N GLN A 140 -17.33 1.76 -21.91
CA GLN A 140 -18.62 1.59 -22.56
C GLN A 140 -19.45 2.89 -22.52
N SER A 141 -20.09 3.24 -23.64
CA SER A 141 -21.03 4.36 -23.70
C SER A 141 -22.25 4.14 -22.79
N GLY A 142 -22.70 5.18 -22.09
CA GLY A 142 -23.95 5.15 -21.32
C GLY A 142 -23.79 4.75 -19.84
N PHE A 143 -22.60 4.90 -19.27
CA PHE A 143 -22.41 5.01 -17.82
C PHE A 143 -22.98 6.33 -17.29
N SER A 144 -23.48 6.31 -16.05
CA SER A 144 -23.87 7.50 -15.29
C SER A 144 -22.69 8.46 -15.05
N GLY A 145 -22.98 9.74 -14.82
CA GLY A 145 -21.96 10.74 -14.47
C GLY A 145 -21.20 10.38 -13.18
N GLN A 146 -21.88 9.73 -12.22
CA GLN A 146 -21.26 9.24 -10.99
C GLN A 146 -20.21 8.16 -11.29
N MET A 147 -20.53 7.17 -12.12
CA MET A 147 -19.57 6.14 -12.51
C MET A 147 -18.41 6.72 -13.33
N GLN A 148 -18.68 7.67 -14.24
CA GLN A 148 -17.62 8.34 -15.01
C GLN A 148 -16.64 9.11 -14.09
N ASN A 149 -17.15 9.77 -13.04
CA ASN A 149 -16.32 10.40 -12.02
C ASN A 149 -15.50 9.37 -11.24
N ALA A 150 -16.13 8.30 -10.74
CA ALA A 150 -15.44 7.23 -9.99
C ALA A 150 -14.32 6.55 -10.80
N ILE A 151 -14.53 6.33 -12.12
CA ILE A 151 -13.49 5.85 -13.03
C ILE A 151 -12.36 6.87 -13.18
N THR A 152 -12.69 8.15 -13.33
CA THR A 152 -11.69 9.23 -13.48
C THR A 152 -10.83 9.39 -12.23
N GLU A 153 -11.45 9.40 -11.05
CA GLU A 153 -10.76 9.45 -9.75
C GLU A 153 -9.89 8.21 -9.53
N ALA A 154 -10.39 7.01 -9.86
CA ALA A 154 -9.60 5.78 -9.76
C ALA A 154 -8.35 5.84 -10.65
N VAL A 155 -8.47 6.26 -11.90
CA VAL A 155 -7.33 6.47 -12.81
C VAL A 155 -6.31 7.45 -12.21
N GLN A 156 -6.77 8.54 -11.60
CA GLN A 156 -5.91 9.53 -10.95
C GLN A 156 -5.17 8.96 -9.74
N ILE A 157 -5.84 8.22 -8.86
CA ILE A 157 -5.23 7.55 -7.68
C ILE A 157 -4.03 6.67 -8.09
N TYR A 158 -4.16 5.88 -9.16
CA TYR A 158 -3.04 5.06 -9.66
C TYR A 158 -1.90 5.90 -10.26
N ASN A 159 -2.25 6.93 -11.02
CA ASN A 159 -1.28 7.84 -11.64
C ASN A 159 -0.45 8.60 -10.59
N ASP A 160 -1.08 8.99 -9.48
CA ASP A 160 -0.51 9.79 -8.40
C ASP A 160 0.31 8.98 -7.39
N LEU A 161 -0.11 7.75 -7.07
CA LEU A 161 0.56 6.93 -6.03
C LEU A 161 1.58 5.94 -6.59
N THR A 162 1.32 5.38 -7.78
CA THR A 162 2.06 4.23 -8.32
C THR A 162 2.81 4.60 -9.60
N CYS A 163 3.54 3.67 -10.22
CA CYS A 163 3.99 3.81 -11.61
C CYS A 163 3.05 3.20 -12.64
N VAL A 164 1.95 2.56 -12.22
CA VAL A 164 0.97 1.98 -13.14
C VAL A 164 0.15 3.12 -13.75
N ARG A 165 0.02 3.14 -15.07
CA ARG A 165 -0.65 4.21 -15.81
C ARG A 165 -1.86 3.66 -16.53
N PHE A 166 -3.06 4.03 -16.06
CA PHE A 166 -4.29 3.78 -16.80
C PHE A 166 -4.46 4.86 -17.86
N VAL A 167 -4.44 4.47 -19.13
CA VAL A 167 -4.39 5.39 -20.28
C VAL A 167 -5.54 5.07 -21.24
N PRO A 168 -6.30 6.06 -21.74
CA PRO A 168 -7.30 5.83 -22.78
C PRO A 168 -6.71 5.05 -23.97
N ARG A 169 -7.39 4.01 -24.44
CA ARG A 169 -6.88 3.07 -25.45
C ARG A 169 -6.38 3.74 -26.73
N ASN A 170 -7.01 4.85 -27.14
CA ASN A 170 -6.63 5.64 -28.30
C ASN A 170 -5.38 6.52 -28.08
N GLN A 171 -4.91 6.66 -26.85
CA GLN A 171 -3.68 7.37 -26.45
C GLN A 171 -2.53 6.40 -26.14
N ALA A 172 -2.82 5.11 -25.91
CA ALA A 172 -1.82 4.08 -25.73
C ALA A 172 -1.13 3.75 -27.07
N SER A 173 0.17 4.03 -27.18
CA SER A 173 0.99 3.78 -28.37
C SER A 173 2.34 3.18 -28.00
N GLY A 174 2.98 2.45 -28.92
CA GLY A 174 4.28 1.82 -28.67
C GLY A 174 4.26 0.62 -27.73
N LEU A 175 3.08 0.13 -27.33
CA LEU A 175 2.95 -1.08 -26.51
C LEU A 175 3.19 -2.35 -27.34
N PRO A 176 3.84 -3.37 -26.76
CA PRO A 176 4.17 -4.64 -27.44
C PRO A 176 2.95 -5.48 -27.83
N HIS A 177 1.78 -5.25 -27.23
CA HIS A 177 0.55 -6.00 -27.48
C HIS A 177 -0.68 -5.09 -27.52
N ALA A 178 -1.74 -5.54 -28.20
CA ALA A 178 -3.02 -4.84 -28.30
C ALA A 178 -3.99 -5.12 -27.14
N SER A 179 -3.52 -5.65 -25.99
CA SER A 179 -4.33 -5.84 -24.78
C SER A 179 -4.88 -4.51 -24.25
N TYR A 180 -6.14 -4.52 -23.82
CA TYR A 180 -6.78 -3.39 -23.14
C TYR A 180 -7.93 -3.86 -22.24
N LEU A 181 -8.21 -3.09 -21.19
CA LEU A 181 -9.41 -3.25 -20.38
C LEU A 181 -10.60 -2.57 -21.07
N TYR A 182 -11.74 -3.26 -21.11
CA TYR A 182 -13.00 -2.68 -21.53
C TYR A 182 -13.92 -2.59 -20.31
N LEU A 183 -14.11 -1.37 -19.80
CA LEU A 183 -14.96 -1.10 -18.65
C LEU A 183 -16.41 -1.18 -19.12
N THR A 184 -17.14 -2.20 -18.65
CA THR A 184 -18.48 -2.56 -19.10
C THR A 184 -19.47 -2.48 -17.96
N ARG A 185 -20.74 -2.15 -18.25
CA ARG A 185 -21.85 -2.21 -17.28
C ARG A 185 -22.24 -3.65 -16.91
N GLY A 186 -21.67 -4.64 -17.60
CA GLY A 186 -22.07 -6.04 -17.51
C GLY A 186 -23.44 -6.30 -18.16
N MET A 187 -23.90 -7.54 -18.06
CA MET A 187 -25.26 -7.95 -18.40
C MET A 187 -25.95 -8.52 -17.16
N ASN A 188 -27.12 -8.01 -16.81
CA ASN A 188 -28.04 -8.55 -15.80
C ASN A 188 -27.39 -9.05 -14.49
N ASN A 189 -27.22 -8.14 -13.52
CA ASN A 189 -26.92 -8.47 -12.12
C ASN A 189 -25.53 -9.11 -11.85
N GLN A 190 -24.55 -8.83 -12.72
CA GLN A 190 -23.19 -9.39 -12.70
C GLN A 190 -22.23 -8.81 -11.65
N GLY A 191 -22.64 -7.83 -10.85
CA GLY A 191 -21.80 -7.33 -9.76
C GLY A 191 -20.71 -6.35 -10.20
N CYS A 192 -19.63 -6.36 -9.44
CA CYS A 192 -18.36 -5.70 -9.75
C CYS A 192 -17.37 -6.85 -9.95
N ALA A 193 -16.65 -6.89 -11.06
CA ALA A 193 -15.86 -8.09 -11.39
C ALA A 193 -14.70 -7.82 -12.35
N SER A 194 -13.56 -8.45 -12.10
CA SER A 194 -12.34 -8.26 -12.86
C SER A 194 -11.53 -9.55 -12.98
N PHE A 195 -10.67 -9.61 -14.00
CA PHE A 195 -9.67 -10.68 -14.11
C PHE A 195 -8.45 -10.30 -13.29
N VAL A 196 -7.78 -11.27 -12.66
CA VAL A 196 -6.57 -10.99 -11.88
C VAL A 196 -5.35 -10.91 -12.79
N GLY A 197 -4.95 -9.68 -13.13
CA GLY A 197 -3.86 -9.39 -14.08
C GLY A 197 -4.30 -9.48 -15.55
N ARG A 198 -3.34 -9.28 -16.46
CA ARG A 198 -3.52 -9.43 -17.91
C ARG A 198 -3.61 -10.91 -18.27
N GLN A 199 -4.68 -11.32 -18.93
CA GLN A 199 -4.92 -12.73 -19.25
C GLN A 199 -4.54 -13.10 -20.68
N TYR A 200 -4.86 -12.23 -21.65
CA TYR A 200 -4.67 -12.48 -23.08
C TYR A 200 -4.54 -11.16 -23.86
N ASP A 201 -4.27 -11.29 -25.16
CA ASP A 201 -4.14 -10.16 -26.08
C ASP A 201 -5.51 -9.75 -26.63
N GLY A 202 -5.78 -8.44 -26.70
CA GLY A 202 -7.09 -7.89 -27.09
C GLY A 202 -7.97 -7.43 -25.92
N LYS A 203 -9.29 -7.52 -26.09
CA LYS A 203 -10.30 -6.96 -25.18
C LYS A 203 -10.50 -7.83 -23.94
N GLN A 204 -10.08 -7.35 -22.77
CA GLN A 204 -10.36 -7.97 -21.48
C GLN A 204 -11.46 -7.17 -20.76
N ASP A 205 -12.59 -7.80 -20.44
CA ASP A 205 -13.71 -7.10 -19.79
C ASP A 205 -13.48 -6.90 -18.29
N LEU A 206 -13.87 -5.73 -17.78
CA LEU A 206 -13.96 -5.40 -16.36
C LEU A 206 -15.37 -4.84 -16.10
N THR A 207 -16.13 -5.52 -15.26
CA THR A 207 -17.55 -5.23 -15.02
C THR A 207 -17.72 -4.27 -13.86
N LEU A 208 -18.41 -3.16 -14.11
CA LEU A 208 -18.82 -2.16 -13.14
C LEU A 208 -20.34 -1.96 -13.28
N GLN A 209 -21.14 -2.75 -12.60
CA GLN A 209 -22.60 -2.60 -12.63
C GLN A 209 -23.00 -1.21 -12.11
N ASP A 210 -23.51 -0.34 -12.98
CA ASP A 210 -23.84 1.05 -12.71
C ASP A 210 -25.34 1.21 -12.34
N PRO A 211 -25.70 1.76 -11.16
CA PRO A 211 -24.84 2.55 -10.23
C PRO A 211 -24.22 1.77 -9.05
N MET A 212 -24.46 0.46 -8.92
CA MET A 212 -24.05 -0.33 -7.76
C MET A 212 -22.54 -0.28 -7.45
N CYS A 213 -21.68 -0.28 -8.47
CA CYS A 213 -20.22 -0.19 -8.35
C CYS A 213 -19.68 1.25 -8.49
N SER A 214 -20.54 2.28 -8.50
CA SER A 214 -20.17 3.67 -8.82
C SER A 214 -19.50 4.44 -7.66
N GLN A 215 -18.85 3.72 -6.74
CA GLN A 215 -17.99 4.28 -5.71
C GLN A 215 -16.53 4.17 -6.14
N THR A 216 -15.75 5.23 -5.95
CA THR A 216 -14.32 5.26 -6.31
C THR A 216 -13.55 4.11 -5.66
N ARG A 217 -13.83 3.75 -4.40
CA ARG A 217 -13.24 2.59 -3.71
C ARG A 217 -13.43 1.29 -4.49
N THR A 218 -14.62 1.06 -5.06
CA THR A 218 -14.96 -0.16 -5.80
C THR A 218 -14.24 -0.19 -7.14
N VAL A 219 -14.17 0.94 -7.86
CA VAL A 219 -13.43 0.99 -9.13
C VAL A 219 -11.92 0.78 -8.90
N VAL A 220 -11.35 1.36 -7.83
CA VAL A 220 -9.94 1.13 -7.47
C VAL A 220 -9.70 -0.35 -7.14
N HIS A 221 -10.59 -1.01 -6.40
CA HIS A 221 -10.54 -2.44 -6.10
C HIS A 221 -10.57 -3.33 -7.37
N GLU A 222 -11.50 -3.10 -8.30
CA GLU A 222 -11.53 -3.85 -9.57
C GLU A 222 -10.28 -3.61 -10.42
N PHE A 223 -9.68 -2.42 -10.32
CA PHE A 223 -8.40 -2.10 -10.93
C PHE A 223 -7.24 -2.86 -10.24
N MET A 224 -7.27 -3.06 -8.92
CA MET A 224 -6.26 -3.85 -8.19
C MET A 224 -6.25 -5.30 -8.67
N HIS A 225 -7.42 -5.90 -8.84
CA HIS A 225 -7.56 -7.16 -9.55
C HIS A 225 -6.98 -7.08 -10.96
N ALA A 226 -7.42 -6.12 -11.78
CA ALA A 226 -6.97 -5.99 -13.16
C ALA A 226 -5.44 -5.92 -13.32
N ILE A 227 -4.73 -5.36 -12.33
CA ILE A 227 -3.26 -5.28 -12.33
C ILE A 227 -2.55 -6.47 -11.69
N GLY A 228 -3.26 -7.41 -11.03
CA GLY A 228 -2.70 -8.69 -10.57
C GLY A 228 -2.84 -9.01 -9.08
N GLN A 229 -3.55 -8.20 -8.30
CA GLN A 229 -3.74 -8.44 -6.86
C GLN A 229 -4.88 -9.42 -6.58
N MET A 230 -4.63 -10.33 -5.65
CA MET A 230 -5.65 -11.14 -4.99
C MET A 230 -6.16 -10.43 -3.74
N HIS A 231 -7.13 -11.05 -3.06
CA HIS A 231 -7.59 -10.57 -1.77
C HIS A 231 -6.64 -10.88 -0.62
N GLU A 232 -6.61 -9.96 0.35
CA GLU A 232 -5.83 -10.05 1.57
C GLU A 232 -6.23 -11.26 2.43
N GLN A 233 -7.54 -11.55 2.58
CA GLN A 233 -7.99 -12.76 3.28
C GLN A 233 -7.67 -14.07 2.56
N GLN A 234 -7.27 -14.02 1.27
CA GLN A 234 -6.78 -15.18 0.53
C GLN A 234 -5.26 -15.37 0.66
N ARG A 235 -4.55 -14.48 1.36
CA ARG A 235 -3.12 -14.62 1.64
C ARG A 235 -2.78 -15.95 2.29
N SER A 236 -1.60 -16.45 1.94
CA SER A 236 -1.11 -17.73 2.46
C SER A 236 -0.97 -17.78 3.99
N ASP A 237 -0.65 -16.65 4.61
CA ASP A 237 -0.40 -16.45 6.03
C ASP A 237 -1.59 -15.87 6.81
N ARG A 238 -2.75 -15.65 6.15
CA ARG A 238 -3.96 -15.06 6.76
C ARG A 238 -4.41 -15.74 8.06
N ASP A 239 -4.21 -17.06 8.20
CA ASP A 239 -4.53 -17.81 9.44
C ASP A 239 -3.71 -17.37 10.66
N ASN A 240 -2.68 -16.54 10.50
CA ASN A 240 -1.98 -15.90 11.61
C ASN A 240 -2.82 -14.77 12.23
N TYR A 241 -3.64 -14.08 11.42
CA TYR A 241 -4.32 -12.82 11.75
C TYR A 241 -5.84 -12.95 11.84
N ILE A 242 -6.44 -13.78 10.99
CA ILE A 242 -7.88 -14.06 10.94
C ILE A 242 -8.19 -15.56 11.01
N GLU A 243 -9.41 -15.88 11.44
CA GLU A 243 -10.04 -17.19 11.43
C GLU A 243 -11.24 -17.16 10.49
N ILE A 244 -11.39 -18.16 9.61
CA ILE A 244 -12.56 -18.29 8.71
C ILE A 244 -13.59 -19.21 9.37
N LEU A 245 -14.78 -18.66 9.60
CA LEU A 245 -15.90 -19.34 10.23
C LEU A 245 -16.76 -20.04 9.17
N PHE A 246 -16.22 -21.10 8.56
CA PHE A 246 -16.86 -21.85 7.46
C PHE A 246 -18.28 -22.37 7.78
N SER A 247 -18.64 -22.53 9.06
CA SER A 247 -20.01 -22.85 9.50
C SER A 247 -21.03 -21.76 9.16
N ASN A 248 -20.57 -20.52 9.01
CA ASN A 248 -21.40 -19.34 8.77
C ASN A 248 -21.48 -19.01 7.27
N ILE A 249 -20.75 -19.73 6.41
CA ILE A 249 -20.62 -19.45 4.97
C ILE A 249 -21.32 -20.57 4.19
N PRO A 250 -22.15 -20.28 3.17
CA PRO A 250 -22.74 -21.32 2.32
C PRO A 250 -21.64 -22.16 1.65
N SER A 251 -21.81 -23.50 1.62
CA SER A 251 -20.78 -24.42 1.09
C SER A 251 -20.32 -24.11 -0.34
N HIS A 252 -21.21 -23.57 -1.18
CA HIS A 252 -20.87 -23.17 -2.55
C HIS A 252 -20.00 -21.90 -2.61
N GLN A 253 -19.96 -21.07 -1.56
CA GLN A 253 -19.13 -19.86 -1.46
C GLN A 253 -17.78 -20.09 -0.75
N HIS A 254 -17.49 -21.31 -0.27
CA HIS A 254 -16.23 -21.61 0.44
C HIS A 254 -14.98 -21.30 -0.40
N HIS A 255 -15.09 -21.37 -1.73
CA HIS A 255 -13.99 -21.09 -2.67
C HIS A 255 -13.50 -19.63 -2.64
N ASN A 256 -14.33 -18.67 -2.22
CA ASN A 256 -13.92 -17.25 -2.07
C ASN A 256 -12.92 -17.05 -0.91
N PHE A 257 -12.83 -18.05 -0.01
CA PHE A 257 -11.94 -18.06 1.15
C PHE A 257 -10.76 -19.03 0.97
N ASP A 258 -10.66 -19.68 -0.20
CA ASP A 258 -9.50 -20.50 -0.56
C ASP A 258 -8.26 -19.63 -0.69
N LYS A 259 -7.16 -20.09 -0.07
CA LYS A 259 -5.89 -19.38 -0.11
C LYS A 259 -5.24 -19.50 -1.48
N THR A 260 -5.08 -18.38 -2.18
CA THR A 260 -4.52 -18.36 -3.53
C THR A 260 -3.01 -18.66 -3.53
N ARG A 261 -2.52 -19.36 -4.57
CA ARG A 261 -1.11 -19.76 -4.71
C ARG A 261 -0.73 -19.91 -6.19
N PRO A 262 0.53 -19.64 -6.58
CA PRO A 262 1.59 -18.98 -5.82
C PRO A 262 1.58 -17.46 -6.06
N THR A 263 2.12 -16.70 -5.11
CA THR A 263 1.69 -15.31 -4.91
C THR A 263 2.80 -14.46 -4.20
N PHE A 264 2.78 -13.11 -4.19
CA PHE A 264 3.78 -12.22 -3.52
C PHE A 264 3.15 -11.23 -2.49
N ASP A 265 3.42 -11.43 -1.20
CA ASP A 265 3.29 -10.47 -0.08
C ASP A 265 4.72 -10.27 0.43
N ARG A 266 5.15 -9.01 0.53
CA ARG A 266 6.49 -8.62 1.01
C ARG A 266 6.37 -7.67 2.21
N THR A 267 5.23 -7.80 2.86
CA THR A 267 4.47 -6.81 3.60
C THR A 267 3.83 -7.53 4.80
N PRO A 268 3.61 -6.84 5.93
CA PRO A 268 2.68 -7.29 6.97
C PRO A 268 1.29 -7.54 6.40
N TYR A 269 0.43 -8.22 7.16
CA TYR A 269 -0.98 -8.36 6.82
C TYR A 269 -1.69 -7.02 7.03
N ASP A 270 -2.40 -6.52 6.02
CA ASP A 270 -3.07 -5.23 6.04
C ASP A 270 -4.58 -5.38 6.15
N VAL A 271 -5.08 -5.32 7.39
CA VAL A 271 -6.52 -5.38 7.67
C VAL A 271 -7.29 -4.17 7.11
N GLU A 272 -6.63 -3.04 6.85
CA GLU A 272 -7.23 -1.84 6.24
C GLU A 272 -7.19 -1.91 4.70
N SER A 273 -6.44 -2.84 4.10
CA SER A 273 -6.28 -2.99 2.64
C SER A 273 -7.61 -2.93 1.91
N LEU A 274 -7.63 -2.26 0.76
CA LEU A 274 -8.80 -2.25 -0.11
C LEU A 274 -9.12 -3.64 -0.69
N MET A 275 -8.20 -4.61 -0.53
CA MET A 275 -8.37 -6.02 -0.89
C MET A 275 -8.73 -6.92 0.30
N GLN A 276 -9.01 -6.37 1.48
CA GLN A 276 -9.52 -7.12 2.62
C GLN A 276 -11.06 -7.13 2.61
N TYR A 277 -11.67 -8.30 2.46
CA TYR A 277 -13.12 -8.46 2.64
C TYR A 277 -13.58 -8.02 4.04
N SER A 278 -14.80 -7.50 4.11
CA SER A 278 -15.50 -7.28 5.38
C SER A 278 -15.64 -8.59 6.17
N LEU A 279 -15.70 -8.48 7.51
CA LEU A 279 -15.79 -9.66 8.40
C LEU A 279 -17.08 -10.48 8.22
N SER A 280 -18.09 -9.94 7.54
CA SER A 280 -19.39 -10.58 7.28
C SER A 280 -19.57 -11.09 5.85
N ALA A 281 -18.59 -10.87 4.95
CA ALA A 281 -18.72 -11.20 3.53
C ALA A 281 -19.18 -12.65 3.30
N PHE A 282 -20.18 -12.86 2.44
CA PHE A 282 -20.77 -14.17 2.13
C PHE A 282 -21.38 -14.92 3.34
N SER A 283 -21.73 -14.22 4.41
CA SER A 283 -22.38 -14.87 5.56
C SER A 283 -23.82 -15.28 5.28
N THR A 284 -24.19 -16.45 5.81
CA THR A 284 -25.58 -16.94 5.91
C THR A 284 -26.50 -16.07 6.78
N ASN A 285 -25.95 -15.21 7.64
CA ASN A 285 -26.72 -14.38 8.56
C ASN A 285 -25.98 -13.08 8.88
N GLN A 286 -26.67 -11.94 8.76
CA GLN A 286 -26.14 -10.60 9.06
C GLN A 286 -25.54 -10.48 10.47
N ASN A 287 -26.02 -11.28 11.43
CA ASN A 287 -25.53 -11.28 12.83
C ASN A 287 -24.38 -12.27 13.10
N SER A 288 -23.87 -12.97 12.09
CA SER A 288 -22.81 -13.98 12.23
C SER A 288 -21.68 -13.67 11.25
N PRO A 289 -20.50 -13.19 11.69
CA PRO A 289 -19.41 -12.91 10.77
C PRO A 289 -18.90 -14.20 10.11
N SER A 290 -18.44 -14.10 8.87
CA SER A 290 -17.76 -15.18 8.14
C SER A 290 -16.27 -15.25 8.50
N MET A 291 -15.70 -14.17 9.03
CA MET A 291 -14.31 -14.08 9.46
C MET A 291 -14.19 -13.40 10.82
N LYS A 292 -13.18 -13.81 11.60
CA LYS A 292 -12.89 -13.20 12.91
C LYS A 292 -11.41 -12.82 12.99
N LEU A 293 -11.11 -11.63 13.50
CA LEU A 293 -9.73 -11.23 13.81
C LEU A 293 -9.24 -11.89 15.10
N LYS A 294 -7.94 -12.23 15.13
CA LYS A 294 -7.29 -12.68 16.37
C LYS A 294 -6.99 -11.54 17.34
N ASP A 295 -6.79 -10.32 16.82
CA ASP A 295 -6.85 -9.10 17.63
C ASP A 295 -8.17 -8.37 17.35
N PRO A 296 -9.20 -8.56 18.19
CA PRO A 296 -10.51 -7.93 17.98
C PRO A 296 -10.47 -6.40 18.07
N ARG A 297 -9.39 -5.81 18.59
CA ARG A 297 -9.22 -4.34 18.64
C ARG A 297 -9.01 -3.71 17.26
N LEU A 298 -8.76 -4.53 16.22
CA LEU A 298 -8.62 -4.09 14.83
C LEU A 298 -9.91 -4.22 14.02
N GLU A 299 -11.01 -4.74 14.60
CA GLU A 299 -12.28 -4.95 13.88
C GLU A 299 -12.86 -3.64 13.30
N SER A 300 -12.61 -2.49 13.95
CA SER A 300 -13.09 -1.17 13.51
C SER A 300 -12.36 -0.57 12.30
N ILE A 301 -11.27 -1.18 11.84
CA ILE A 301 -10.50 -0.74 10.65
C ILE A 301 -10.57 -1.71 9.47
N VAL A 302 -11.23 -2.87 9.63
CA VAL A 302 -11.41 -3.84 8.53
C VAL A 302 -12.30 -3.26 7.44
N ASP A 303 -11.90 -3.41 6.17
CA ASP A 303 -12.62 -2.89 4.99
C ASP A 303 -12.96 -1.38 5.11
N SER A 304 -12.15 -0.62 5.87
CA SER A 304 -12.43 0.77 6.19
C SER A 304 -11.82 1.78 5.19
N SER A 305 -10.81 1.37 4.40
CA SER A 305 -10.21 2.26 3.40
C SER A 305 -11.17 2.60 2.25
N GLN A 306 -10.89 3.70 1.56
CA GLN A 306 -11.63 4.14 0.35
C GLN A 306 -10.72 4.29 -0.88
N THR A 307 -9.43 4.00 -0.71
CA THR A 307 -8.36 4.14 -1.71
C THR A 307 -7.22 3.18 -1.35
N LEU A 308 -6.16 3.14 -2.14
CA LEU A 308 -4.98 2.32 -1.87
C LEU A 308 -4.37 2.68 -0.50
N THR A 309 -4.15 1.68 0.36
CA THR A 309 -3.38 1.86 1.60
C THR A 309 -1.89 2.01 1.32
N PHE A 310 -1.11 2.33 2.36
CA PHE A 310 0.36 2.33 2.27
C PHE A 310 0.91 0.98 1.80
N TYR A 311 0.33 -0.14 2.24
CA TYR A 311 0.78 -1.46 1.81
C TYR A 311 0.28 -1.85 0.42
N ASP A 312 -0.94 -1.46 0.04
CA ASP A 312 -1.42 -1.61 -1.34
C ASP A 312 -0.44 -0.93 -2.32
N VAL A 313 -0.08 0.34 -2.07
CA VAL A 313 0.88 1.08 -2.92
C VAL A 313 2.28 0.45 -2.89
N LYS A 314 2.73 -0.05 -1.73
CA LYS A 314 4.03 -0.74 -1.58
C LYS A 314 4.10 -2.04 -2.38
N GLU A 315 3.03 -2.83 -2.38
CA GLU A 315 2.94 -4.05 -3.15
C GLU A 315 2.94 -3.76 -4.65
N ILE A 316 2.09 -2.84 -5.12
CA ILE A 316 2.04 -2.42 -6.53
C ILE A 316 3.42 -1.90 -6.98
N THR A 317 4.04 -1.03 -6.16
CA THR A 317 5.37 -0.47 -6.40
C THR A 317 6.44 -1.55 -6.57
N THR A 318 6.36 -2.61 -5.77
CA THR A 318 7.31 -3.72 -5.80
C THR A 318 7.04 -4.68 -6.96
N ALA A 319 5.77 -4.93 -7.30
CA ALA A 319 5.36 -5.83 -8.38
C ALA A 319 5.71 -5.25 -9.76
N TYR A 320 5.38 -3.97 -9.98
CA TYR A 320 5.65 -3.23 -11.23
C TYR A 320 7.04 -2.57 -11.28
N GLN A 321 7.91 -2.89 -10.31
CA GLN A 321 9.30 -2.42 -10.23
C GLN A 321 9.43 -0.89 -10.43
N CYS A 322 8.56 -0.10 -9.79
CA CYS A 322 8.43 1.32 -10.09
C CYS A 322 9.70 2.16 -9.86
N ASN A 323 10.66 1.64 -9.09
CA ASN A 323 11.95 2.26 -8.81
C ASN A 323 13.08 1.79 -9.74
N ALA A 324 12.84 0.92 -10.74
CA ALA A 324 13.88 0.35 -11.60
C ALA A 324 14.72 1.41 -12.36
N ASN A 325 14.13 2.56 -12.68
CA ASN A 325 14.80 3.66 -13.39
C ASN A 325 15.52 4.65 -12.44
N CYS A 326 15.40 4.48 -11.12
CA CYS A 326 15.91 5.43 -10.13
C CYS A 326 17.42 5.30 -9.93
N GLN A 327 18.17 6.19 -10.59
CA GLN A 327 19.65 6.20 -10.61
C GLN A 327 20.29 6.36 -9.20
N ASN A 328 19.67 7.12 -8.30
CA ASN A 328 20.17 7.41 -6.95
C ASN A 328 19.03 7.22 -5.92
N SER A 329 18.65 5.97 -5.67
CA SER A 329 17.56 5.64 -4.75
C SER A 329 17.96 5.82 -3.28
N PRO A 330 17.18 6.53 -2.45
CA PRO A 330 17.44 6.66 -1.01
C PRO A 330 17.18 5.35 -0.25
N THR A 331 17.94 5.10 0.82
CA THR A 331 17.67 3.98 1.74
C THR A 331 16.58 4.38 2.74
N CYS A 332 15.33 4.02 2.43
CA CYS A 332 14.20 4.26 3.32
C CYS A 332 14.28 3.38 4.58
N GLN A 333 13.91 3.94 5.72
CA GLN A 333 13.86 3.28 7.03
C GLN A 333 12.42 3.06 7.47
N ASN A 334 12.23 2.30 8.56
CA ASN A 334 10.97 2.18 9.29
C ASN A 334 9.78 1.89 8.35
N SER A 335 9.80 0.74 7.67
CA SER A 335 8.82 0.30 6.67
C SER A 335 8.68 1.15 5.40
N GLY A 336 9.31 2.32 5.31
CA GLY A 336 9.31 3.16 4.12
C GLY A 336 9.87 2.45 2.88
N PHE A 337 9.52 2.94 1.69
CA PHE A 337 9.98 2.38 0.42
C PHE A 337 10.15 3.45 -0.66
N VAL A 338 11.02 3.18 -1.64
CA VAL A 338 11.26 4.09 -2.76
C VAL A 338 10.07 4.02 -3.72
N ALA A 339 9.32 5.11 -3.83
CA ALA A 339 8.17 5.22 -4.71
C ALA A 339 8.58 5.49 -6.17
N HIS A 340 7.58 5.54 -7.06
CA HIS A 340 7.78 5.73 -8.50
C HIS A 340 8.46 7.07 -8.87
N ASN A 341 8.44 8.06 -7.98
CA ASN A 341 9.11 9.36 -8.13
C ASN A 341 10.55 9.35 -7.58
N CYS A 342 11.10 8.17 -7.25
CA CYS A 342 12.43 7.97 -6.67
C CYS A 342 12.66 8.57 -5.27
N VAL A 343 11.59 8.94 -4.56
CA VAL A 343 11.62 9.44 -3.18
C VAL A 343 11.06 8.39 -2.23
N CYS A 344 11.48 8.38 -0.96
CA CYS A 344 10.88 7.53 0.05
C CYS A 344 9.42 7.94 0.32
N MET A 345 8.48 7.04 0.04
CA MET A 345 7.14 7.06 0.63
C MET A 345 7.24 6.49 2.05
N CYS A 346 6.77 7.26 3.01
CA CYS A 346 6.85 6.93 4.43
C CYS A 346 5.51 6.41 4.95
N PRO A 347 5.52 5.53 5.97
CA PRO A 347 4.31 5.22 6.74
C PRO A 347 3.68 6.50 7.29
N PRO A 348 2.35 6.52 7.54
CA PRO A 348 1.70 7.68 8.14
C PRO A 348 2.35 8.04 9.51
N GLU A 349 2.40 9.33 9.81
CA GLU A 349 3.18 10.00 10.89
C GLU A 349 4.72 9.99 10.76
N LEU A 350 5.32 9.27 9.80
CA LEU A 350 6.77 9.31 9.56
C LEU A 350 7.13 10.28 8.43
N THR A 351 8.20 11.04 8.64
CA THR A 351 8.64 12.12 7.73
C THR A 351 10.16 12.09 7.52
N GLY A 352 10.71 13.09 6.81
CA GLY A 352 12.15 13.18 6.48
C GLY A 352 12.52 12.40 5.21
N SER A 353 13.69 12.67 4.62
CA SER A 353 14.12 12.05 3.35
C SER A 353 14.22 10.53 3.37
N THR A 354 14.36 9.94 4.56
CA THR A 354 14.57 8.50 4.77
C THR A 354 13.52 7.87 5.69
N CYS A 355 12.40 8.55 5.96
CA CYS A 355 11.33 8.08 6.86
C CYS A 355 11.82 7.82 8.29
N ASP A 356 12.81 8.59 8.72
CA ASP A 356 13.53 8.45 9.97
C ASP A 356 13.15 9.51 11.02
N GLN A 357 12.25 10.43 10.67
CA GLN A 357 11.76 11.54 11.49
C GLN A 357 10.26 11.41 11.78
N VAL A 358 9.75 12.21 12.73
CA VAL A 358 8.32 12.39 13.02
C VAL A 358 8.00 13.89 13.04
N GLU A 359 6.79 14.24 12.63
CA GLU A 359 6.22 15.58 12.83
C GLU A 359 5.28 15.56 14.05
N THR A 360 5.34 16.59 14.89
CA THR A 360 4.65 16.63 16.19
C THR A 360 4.56 18.07 16.72
N ASP A 361 3.54 18.38 17.52
CA ASP A 361 3.41 19.71 18.13
C ASP A 361 4.57 20.05 19.08
N ALA A 362 4.94 21.33 19.10
CA ALA A 362 5.93 21.86 20.04
C ALA A 362 5.53 21.57 21.50
N GLY A 363 6.44 20.94 22.24
CA GLY A 363 6.26 20.57 23.65
C GLY A 363 5.81 19.12 23.89
N CYS A 364 5.61 18.31 22.86
CA CYS A 364 5.33 16.88 22.99
C CYS A 364 5.83 16.06 21.79
N GLY A 365 5.74 14.73 21.87
CA GLY A 365 6.22 13.82 20.83
C GLY A 365 7.75 13.64 20.76
N GLY A 366 8.23 13.19 19.61
CA GLY A 366 9.64 13.02 19.28
C GLY A 366 10.10 11.56 19.17
N ILE A 367 11.40 11.36 19.01
CA ILE A 367 12.02 10.04 18.86
C ILE A 367 12.57 9.57 20.20
N ILE A 368 12.17 8.38 20.65
CA ILE A 368 12.66 7.73 21.86
C ILE A 368 13.50 6.51 21.45
N ASN A 369 14.79 6.55 21.71
CA ASN A 369 15.69 5.42 21.47
C ASN A 369 15.93 4.68 22.80
N LEU A 370 15.47 3.44 22.89
CA LEU A 370 15.66 2.55 24.04
C LEU A 370 16.83 1.60 23.78
N SER A 371 17.69 1.43 24.79
CA SER A 371 18.66 0.33 24.88
C SER A 371 17.98 -0.96 25.35
N ALA A 372 18.63 -2.12 25.19
CA ALA A 372 18.08 -3.39 25.68
C ALA A 372 17.78 -3.34 27.20
N GLY A 373 16.56 -3.68 27.59
CA GLY A 373 16.10 -3.60 28.99
C GLY A 373 15.85 -2.17 29.51
N GLN A 374 16.02 -1.14 28.68
CA GLN A 374 15.68 0.24 29.05
C GLN A 374 14.16 0.44 29.03
N GLN A 375 13.67 1.17 30.03
CA GLN A 375 12.30 1.68 30.10
C GLN A 375 12.28 3.21 30.13
N GLN A 376 11.20 3.81 29.63
CA GLN A 376 10.95 5.24 29.68
C GLN A 376 9.47 5.53 29.92
N LEU A 377 9.18 6.60 30.64
CA LEU A 377 7.82 7.12 30.82
C LEU A 377 7.50 8.16 29.76
N ILE A 378 6.25 8.17 29.29
CA ILE A 378 5.68 9.18 28.40
C ILE A 378 4.38 9.66 29.07
N GLU A 379 4.29 10.96 29.33
CA GLU A 379 3.16 11.57 30.03
C GLU A 379 2.51 12.65 29.14
N SER A 380 1.21 12.87 29.29
CA SER A 380 0.52 13.95 28.60
C SER A 380 1.04 15.31 29.09
N PRO A 381 1.06 16.37 28.25
CA PRO A 381 1.38 17.72 28.71
C PRO A 381 0.56 18.09 29.96
N ASN A 382 1.24 18.64 30.97
CA ASN A 382 0.71 18.99 32.30
C ASN A 382 0.33 17.82 33.25
N TYR A 383 0.59 16.55 32.92
CA TYR A 383 0.27 15.42 33.82
C TYR A 383 0.84 15.62 35.24
N PRO A 384 0.08 15.32 36.33
CA PRO A 384 -1.23 14.68 36.39
C PRO A 384 -2.44 15.64 36.26
N SER A 385 -2.22 16.92 35.94
CA SER A 385 -3.30 17.85 35.62
C SER A 385 -3.83 17.65 34.19
N THR A 386 -4.98 18.26 33.90
CA THR A 386 -5.66 18.16 32.60
C THR A 386 -4.76 18.56 31.43
N TYR A 387 -4.72 17.71 30.40
CA TYR A 387 -3.98 17.97 29.15
C TYR A 387 -4.58 19.12 28.32
N ASN A 388 -3.72 19.74 27.52
CA ASN A 388 -4.11 20.75 26.54
C ASN A 388 -4.86 20.09 25.37
N VAL A 389 -6.01 20.64 24.99
CA VAL A 389 -6.71 20.31 23.73
C VAL A 389 -6.06 21.03 22.55
N ASP A 390 -6.50 20.71 21.32
CA ASP A 390 -5.89 21.22 20.07
C ASP A 390 -4.40 20.87 19.97
N LYS A 391 -4.10 19.60 20.29
CA LYS A 391 -2.76 19.01 20.25
C LYS A 391 -2.70 17.69 19.52
N GLU A 392 -1.65 17.53 18.72
CA GLU A 392 -1.21 16.28 18.10
C GLU A 392 0.24 16.01 18.52
N CYS A 393 0.44 14.89 19.21
CA CYS A 393 1.75 14.50 19.74
C CYS A 393 2.12 13.12 19.21
N VAL A 394 3.20 13.03 18.44
CA VAL A 394 3.65 11.76 17.80
C VAL A 394 4.98 11.32 18.42
N TRP A 395 5.00 10.10 18.97
CA TRP A 395 6.22 9.45 19.46
C TRP A 395 6.59 8.25 18.59
N MET A 396 7.83 8.24 18.11
CA MET A 396 8.46 7.05 17.53
C MET A 396 9.39 6.44 18.56
N ILE A 397 8.98 5.30 19.14
CA ILE A 397 9.82 4.51 20.03
C ILE A 397 10.59 3.50 19.20
N ARG A 398 11.92 3.52 19.29
CA ARG A 398 12.84 2.55 18.70
C ARG A 398 13.53 1.76 19.79
N GLY A 399 13.51 0.44 19.67
CA GLY A 399 14.31 -0.48 20.47
C GLY A 399 15.44 -1.10 19.65
N PRO A 400 16.31 -1.91 20.26
CA PRO A 400 17.23 -2.76 19.53
C PRO A 400 16.48 -3.71 18.60
N SER A 401 17.06 -4.02 17.45
CA SER A 401 16.53 -4.99 16.47
C SER A 401 16.23 -6.38 17.05
N THR A 402 16.99 -6.79 18.07
CA THR A 402 16.80 -8.05 18.79
C THR A 402 15.61 -8.02 19.74
N SER A 403 15.12 -6.84 20.12
CA SER A 403 14.13 -6.61 21.16
C SER A 403 12.71 -6.45 20.61
N ASN A 404 11.74 -6.71 21.48
CA ASN A 404 10.35 -6.32 21.26
C ASN A 404 10.07 -5.08 22.13
N ILE A 405 9.26 -4.14 21.64
CA ILE A 405 8.83 -3.00 22.44
C ILE A 405 7.52 -3.35 23.14
N LYS A 406 7.49 -3.15 24.45
CA LYS A 406 6.28 -3.22 25.27
C LYS A 406 5.84 -1.82 25.69
N LEU A 407 4.60 -1.50 25.39
CA LEU A 407 3.85 -0.40 25.99
C LEU A 407 2.98 -0.94 27.14
N THR A 408 2.96 -0.21 28.25
CA THR A 408 2.00 -0.37 29.35
C THR A 408 1.31 0.98 29.58
N ILE A 409 -0.03 0.99 29.50
CA ILE A 409 -0.84 2.14 29.88
C ILE A 409 -0.99 2.09 31.41
N GLU A 410 -0.21 2.87 32.16
CA GLU A 410 -0.35 2.92 33.63
C GLU A 410 -1.63 3.68 34.00
N LYS A 411 -1.90 4.79 33.31
CA LYS A 411 -3.14 5.56 33.38
C LYS A 411 -3.42 6.18 32.00
N LEU A 412 -4.66 6.15 31.56
CA LEU A 412 -5.18 6.95 30.46
C LEU A 412 -6.60 7.39 30.81
N ASP A 413 -6.93 8.65 30.54
CA ASP A 413 -8.26 9.22 30.72
C ASP A 413 -8.49 10.35 29.70
N LEU A 414 -9.06 10.00 28.55
CA LEU A 414 -9.27 10.90 27.41
C LEU A 414 -10.76 11.09 27.09
N ALA A 415 -11.11 12.25 26.50
CA ALA A 415 -12.49 12.62 26.25
C ALA A 415 -13.18 11.65 25.27
N LEU A 416 -14.34 11.12 25.66
CA LEU A 416 -15.22 10.32 24.80
C LEU A 416 -16.65 10.86 24.78
N ASN A 417 -17.38 10.49 23.74
CA ASN A 417 -18.83 10.61 23.67
C ASN A 417 -19.48 9.41 24.39
N SER A 418 -19.97 9.62 25.61
CA SER A 418 -20.58 8.56 26.42
C SER A 418 -21.85 7.94 25.82
N ALA A 419 -22.52 8.60 24.86
CA ALA A 419 -23.71 8.08 24.21
C ALA A 419 -23.40 7.10 23.07
N THR A 420 -22.25 7.25 22.40
CA THR A 420 -21.86 6.42 21.22
C THR A 420 -20.59 5.60 21.46
N SER A 421 -19.94 5.76 22.62
CA SER A 421 -18.60 5.24 22.93
C SER A 421 -17.49 5.69 21.97
N SER A 422 -17.74 6.68 21.09
CA SER A 422 -16.72 7.21 20.18
C SER A 422 -15.75 8.15 20.89
N CYS A 423 -14.48 8.12 20.51
CA CYS A 423 -13.45 8.99 21.07
C CYS A 423 -13.54 10.40 20.50
N TYR A 424 -13.55 11.42 21.37
CA TYR A 424 -13.32 12.81 20.96
C TYR A 424 -11.82 13.06 20.83
N HIS A 425 -11.05 12.65 21.84
CA HIS A 425 -9.59 12.63 21.84
C HIS A 425 -9.12 11.20 22.04
N TRP A 426 -8.00 10.80 21.43
CA TRP A 426 -7.51 9.42 21.53
C TRP A 426 -5.99 9.33 21.60
N LEU A 427 -5.52 8.22 22.16
CA LEU A 427 -4.18 7.68 21.95
C LEU A 427 -4.28 6.56 20.92
N GLU A 428 -3.69 6.77 19.74
CA GLU A 428 -3.55 5.77 18.70
C GLU A 428 -2.24 4.99 18.91
N ILE A 429 -2.34 3.66 18.89
CA ILE A 429 -1.25 2.75 19.20
C ILE A 429 -0.99 1.86 17.99
N ARG A 430 0.15 2.08 17.32
CA ARG A 430 0.64 1.26 16.21
C ARG A 430 1.81 0.42 16.67
N TYR A 431 1.49 -0.80 17.07
CA TYR A 431 2.43 -1.86 17.40
C TYR A 431 2.27 -2.95 16.33
N ASN A 432 3.35 -3.30 15.61
CA ASN A 432 3.30 -4.09 14.35
C ASN A 432 2.52 -3.45 13.17
N LEU A 433 1.70 -2.42 13.42
CA LEU A 433 0.85 -1.71 12.47
C LEU A 433 1.55 -0.48 11.86
N ILE A 434 2.88 -0.51 11.72
CA ILE A 434 3.59 0.56 11.00
C ILE A 434 3.07 0.55 9.55
N GLY A 435 2.53 1.66 9.06
CA GLY A 435 1.89 1.74 7.74
C GLY A 435 0.36 1.59 7.72
N GLN A 436 -0.27 1.18 8.83
CA GLN A 436 -1.73 1.02 8.94
C GLN A 436 -2.30 1.94 10.02
N THR A 437 -3.62 2.14 10.04
CA THR A 437 -4.28 2.80 11.18
C THR A 437 -4.05 2.02 12.47
N GLY A 438 -3.76 2.72 13.57
CA GLY A 438 -3.53 2.10 14.87
C GLY A 438 -4.79 1.92 15.70
N ILE A 439 -4.65 1.18 16.80
CA ILE A 439 -5.75 1.01 17.77
C ILE A 439 -5.95 2.34 18.51
N LYS A 440 -7.12 2.95 18.37
CA LYS A 440 -7.50 4.17 19.08
C LYS A 440 -8.06 3.85 20.46
N GLN A 441 -7.49 4.45 21.50
CA GLN A 441 -7.91 4.31 22.90
C GLN A 441 -8.30 5.65 23.50
N CYS A 442 -9.41 5.68 24.23
CA CYS A 442 -9.90 6.83 24.99
C CYS A 442 -10.66 6.35 26.24
N ASN A 443 -11.40 7.24 26.92
CA ASN A 443 -12.02 6.98 28.23
C ASN A 443 -10.97 6.68 29.32
N SER A 444 -11.41 6.27 30.51
CA SER A 444 -10.54 5.81 31.59
C SER A 444 -10.06 4.36 31.37
N LEU A 445 -8.75 4.17 31.19
CA LEU A 445 -8.07 2.88 31.04
C LEU A 445 -6.84 2.78 31.96
N THR A 446 -6.54 1.56 32.45
CA THR A 446 -5.36 1.27 33.27
C THR A 446 -4.86 -0.15 33.00
N ASN A 447 -3.57 -0.39 33.20
CA ASN A 447 -2.86 -1.67 33.11
C ASN A 447 -2.97 -2.43 31.76
N GLN A 448 -3.47 -1.80 30.70
CA GLN A 448 -3.51 -2.39 29.37
C GLN A 448 -2.10 -2.43 28.75
N GLN A 449 -1.76 -3.50 28.05
CA GLN A 449 -0.42 -3.74 27.51
C GLN A 449 -0.47 -4.07 26.01
N TYR A 450 0.56 -3.62 25.30
CA TYR A 450 0.77 -3.85 23.88
C TYR A 450 2.23 -4.23 23.68
N THR A 451 2.52 -5.35 23.02
CA THR A 451 3.90 -5.82 22.80
C THR A 451 4.04 -6.17 21.34
N THR A 452 5.07 -5.62 20.68
CA THR A 452 5.35 -5.95 19.28
C THR A 452 5.71 -7.42 19.10
N THR A 453 5.59 -7.93 17.87
CA THR A 453 5.86 -9.32 17.46
C THR A 453 6.58 -9.34 16.12
N ASN A 454 7.09 -10.50 15.69
CA ASN A 454 7.81 -10.62 14.41
C ASN A 454 6.91 -10.49 13.15
N ASP A 455 5.63 -10.19 13.32
CA ASP A 455 4.64 -10.09 12.24
C ASP A 455 4.67 -8.70 11.55
N GLY A 456 5.41 -7.74 12.14
CA GLY A 456 5.77 -6.45 11.55
C GLY A 456 7.16 -6.00 12.01
N GLU A 457 7.48 -4.71 11.90
CA GLU A 457 8.75 -4.17 12.42
C GLU A 457 8.73 -4.08 13.96
N LYS A 458 9.15 -5.17 14.61
CA LYS A 458 9.04 -5.30 16.07
C LYS A 458 9.84 -4.30 16.90
N ASN A 459 10.89 -3.72 16.32
CA ASN A 459 11.82 -2.81 17.00
C ASN A 459 11.40 -1.34 16.89
N ILE A 460 10.21 -1.06 16.37
CA ILE A 460 9.58 0.27 16.34
C ILE A 460 8.13 0.19 16.81
N MET A 461 7.68 1.24 17.50
CA MET A 461 6.28 1.47 17.86
C MET A 461 5.96 2.95 17.67
N LEU A 462 4.80 3.25 17.08
CA LEU A 462 4.31 4.62 16.94
C LEU A 462 3.12 4.84 17.88
N LEU A 463 3.18 5.94 18.62
CA LEU A 463 2.08 6.43 19.45
C LEU A 463 1.69 7.84 18.97
N LYS A 464 0.40 8.07 18.73
CA LYS A 464 -0.13 9.39 18.38
C LYS A 464 -1.23 9.76 19.37
N PHE A 465 -1.03 10.83 20.13
CA PHE A 465 -2.12 11.46 20.87
C PHE A 465 -2.73 12.56 19.99
N ASP A 466 -4.04 12.51 19.76
CA ASP A 466 -4.78 13.50 18.99
C ASP A 466 -5.94 14.08 19.81
N SER A 467 -6.00 15.41 19.86
CA SER A 467 -7.11 16.20 20.38
C SER A 467 -7.49 17.38 19.47
N ARG A 468 -6.92 17.48 18.25
CA ARG A 468 -7.28 18.53 17.29
C ARG A 468 -8.64 18.24 16.66
N PHE A 469 -8.89 16.97 16.31
CA PHE A 469 -10.14 16.52 15.67
C PHE A 469 -11.42 17.01 16.38
N SER A 470 -11.43 16.97 17.71
CA SER A 470 -12.52 17.46 18.56
C SER A 470 -12.10 18.58 19.51
N LYS A 471 -11.24 19.51 19.08
CA LYS A 471 -10.72 20.63 19.90
C LYS A 471 -11.75 21.45 20.69
N ASP A 472 -13.00 21.50 20.25
CA ASP A 472 -14.12 22.17 20.94
C ASP A 472 -14.67 21.37 22.14
N ARG A 473 -14.25 20.11 22.31
CA ARG A 473 -14.60 19.25 23.43
C ARG A 473 -13.54 19.40 24.52
N PRO A 474 -13.93 19.68 25.78
CA PRO A 474 -12.96 19.80 26.86
C PRO A 474 -12.35 18.44 27.21
N ALA A 475 -11.10 18.46 27.63
CA ALA A 475 -10.45 17.35 28.29
C ALA A 475 -11.12 17.06 29.67
N PRO A 476 -11.13 15.80 30.16
CA PRO A 476 -11.65 15.48 31.49
C PRO A 476 -10.88 16.20 32.62
N GLN A 477 -11.54 16.41 33.76
CA GLN A 477 -10.90 16.99 34.95
C GLN A 477 -9.85 16.02 35.51
N ASN A 478 -8.59 16.46 35.56
CA ASN A 478 -7.42 15.62 35.85
C ASN A 478 -7.26 14.44 34.86
N GLY A 479 -7.86 14.55 33.67
CA GLY A 479 -7.66 13.62 32.56
C GLY A 479 -6.29 13.80 31.93
N GLY A 480 -5.78 12.74 31.31
CA GLY A 480 -4.41 12.68 30.78
C GLY A 480 -3.93 11.25 30.64
N PHE A 481 -2.65 11.07 30.35
CA PHE A 481 -2.06 9.73 30.30
C PHE A 481 -0.67 9.68 30.92
N LYS A 482 -0.36 8.50 31.45
CA LYS A 482 0.97 8.04 31.85
C LYS A 482 1.18 6.66 31.25
N LEU A 483 2.15 6.60 30.35
CA LEU A 483 2.52 5.44 29.58
C LEU A 483 3.95 5.03 29.96
N LYS A 484 4.22 3.73 29.93
CA LYS A 484 5.56 3.20 30.10
C LYS A 484 5.93 2.35 28.89
N VAL A 485 7.03 2.69 28.24
CA VAL A 485 7.60 1.93 27.12
C VAL A 485 8.89 1.24 27.56
N GLU A 486 9.10 0.01 27.13
CA GLU A 486 10.21 -0.86 27.55
C GLU A 486 10.71 -1.70 26.37
N ALA A 487 12.04 -1.80 26.20
CA ALA A 487 12.66 -2.70 25.24
C ALA A 487 12.88 -4.08 25.88
N LEU A 488 11.92 -4.98 25.70
CA LEU A 488 11.96 -6.35 26.22
C LEU A 488 13.03 -7.18 25.50
N GLY A 489 14.02 -7.65 26.28
CA GLY A 489 14.99 -8.67 25.88
C GLY A 489 15.95 -8.20 24.79
N GLY A 490 17.25 -8.20 25.06
CA GLY A 490 18.25 -7.94 24.04
C GLY A 490 19.63 -8.19 24.61
N SER A 491 20.54 -8.73 23.80
CA SER A 491 21.94 -8.79 24.21
C SER A 491 22.54 -7.40 24.07
N THR A 492 23.37 -6.98 25.04
CA THR A 492 24.19 -5.78 24.90
C THR A 492 25.31 -5.96 23.87
N THR A 493 25.58 -7.21 23.45
CA THR A 493 26.30 -7.47 22.21
C THR A 493 25.36 -7.23 21.03
N THR A 494 25.58 -6.15 20.29
CA THR A 494 25.00 -5.99 18.95
C THR A 494 25.40 -7.19 18.11
N ASP A 495 24.46 -8.10 17.83
CA ASP A 495 24.63 -9.10 16.79
C ASP A 495 24.34 -8.39 15.46
N PRO A 496 25.37 -8.11 14.64
CA PRO A 496 25.17 -7.39 13.39
C PRO A 496 24.45 -8.24 12.33
N CYS A 497 24.14 -9.51 12.63
CA CYS A 497 23.29 -10.38 11.83
C CYS A 497 21.80 -10.39 12.26
N ASN A 498 21.39 -9.52 13.21
CA ASN A 498 20.00 -9.41 13.64
C ASN A 498 19.54 -7.94 13.65
N PRO A 499 18.70 -7.48 12.70
CA PRO A 499 18.04 -8.27 11.67
C PRO A 499 19.08 -8.72 10.64
N ASN A 500 18.83 -9.81 9.91
CA ASN A 500 19.79 -10.28 8.90
C ASN A 500 19.99 -9.18 7.83
N PRO A 501 21.19 -8.57 7.71
CA PRO A 501 21.45 -7.51 6.73
C PRO A 501 21.59 -8.08 5.30
N CYS A 502 21.76 -9.40 5.17
CA CYS A 502 21.96 -10.07 3.90
C CYS A 502 20.62 -10.32 3.19
N GLN A 503 20.47 -9.68 2.04
CA GLN A 503 19.33 -9.82 1.15
C GLN A 503 19.40 -11.14 0.35
N ASN A 504 18.36 -11.42 -0.43
CA ASN A 504 18.32 -12.52 -1.41
C ASN A 504 18.72 -13.90 -0.86
N SER A 505 18.31 -14.20 0.38
CA SER A 505 18.62 -15.43 1.12
C SER A 505 20.12 -15.65 1.42
N GLY A 506 20.92 -14.59 1.43
CA GLY A 506 22.29 -14.61 1.95
C GLY A 506 22.35 -14.98 3.43
N THR A 507 23.39 -15.73 3.80
CA THR A 507 23.61 -16.19 5.18
C THR A 507 24.58 -15.25 5.87
N CYS A 508 24.13 -14.56 6.91
CA CYS A 508 24.99 -13.68 7.71
C CYS A 508 25.84 -14.47 8.70
N THR A 509 27.09 -14.06 8.84
CA THR A 509 28.01 -14.49 9.91
C THR A 509 28.56 -13.26 10.63
N ALA A 510 28.41 -13.22 11.95
CA ALA A 510 28.89 -12.13 12.80
C ALA A 510 30.39 -12.28 13.11
N SER A 511 31.11 -11.16 13.11
CA SER A 511 32.53 -11.03 13.42
C SER A 511 32.74 -9.81 14.32
N GLY A 512 32.58 -10.00 15.63
CA GLY A 512 32.56 -8.92 16.60
C GLY A 512 31.37 -7.97 16.38
N SER A 513 31.64 -6.67 16.22
CA SER A 513 30.65 -5.65 15.84
C SER A 513 30.41 -5.53 14.33
N SER A 514 31.08 -6.34 13.51
CA SER A 514 30.94 -6.37 12.05
C SER A 514 30.28 -7.66 11.56
N TYR A 515 29.73 -7.65 10.35
CA TYR A 515 29.14 -8.84 9.73
C TYR A 515 29.78 -9.17 8.39
N THR A 516 29.54 -10.38 7.90
CA THR A 516 29.88 -10.81 6.54
C THR A 516 28.71 -11.61 5.99
N CYS A 517 28.27 -11.28 4.78
CA CYS A 517 27.20 -11.96 4.09
C CYS A 517 27.75 -13.00 3.11
N ASN A 518 27.44 -14.28 3.36
CA ASN A 518 27.67 -15.35 2.40
C ASN A 518 26.50 -15.40 1.42
N CYS A 519 26.70 -14.84 0.23
CA CYS A 519 25.65 -14.73 -0.79
C CYS A 519 25.33 -16.07 -1.45
N GLN A 520 24.05 -16.25 -1.77
CA GLN A 520 23.62 -17.36 -2.61
C GLN A 520 24.19 -17.20 -4.04
N PRO A 521 24.37 -18.29 -4.80
CA PRO A 521 24.84 -18.23 -6.18
C PRO A 521 24.06 -17.18 -6.98
N GLY A 522 24.80 -16.23 -7.56
CA GLY A 522 24.22 -15.14 -8.35
C GLY A 522 23.90 -13.85 -7.63
N TRP A 523 24.23 -13.74 -6.35
CA TRP A 523 24.18 -12.50 -5.59
C TRP A 523 25.57 -12.12 -5.08
N SER A 524 25.80 -10.83 -4.91
CA SER A 524 27.09 -10.21 -4.62
C SER A 524 26.89 -8.86 -3.94
N GLY A 525 27.97 -8.16 -3.64
CA GLY A 525 27.94 -6.96 -2.80
C GLY A 525 27.90 -7.31 -1.30
N THR A 526 28.17 -6.32 -0.46
CA THR A 526 28.31 -6.48 1.00
C THR A 526 27.06 -7.10 1.64
N ASN A 527 25.88 -6.84 1.07
CA ASN A 527 24.58 -7.27 1.60
C ASN A 527 23.88 -8.29 0.69
N CYS A 528 24.56 -8.88 -0.30
CA CYS A 528 23.94 -9.75 -1.31
C CYS A 528 22.78 -9.11 -2.08
N ASP A 529 22.82 -7.79 -2.18
CA ASP A 529 21.84 -6.89 -2.80
C ASP A 529 22.12 -6.65 -4.28
N LEU A 530 23.37 -6.86 -4.72
CA LEU A 530 23.75 -6.78 -6.13
C LEU A 530 23.57 -8.14 -6.80
N ALA A 531 22.76 -8.22 -7.85
CA ALA A 531 22.79 -9.37 -8.74
C ALA A 531 24.22 -9.52 -9.29
N SER A 532 24.87 -10.65 -8.99
CA SER A 532 26.21 -10.94 -9.49
C SER A 532 26.16 -10.89 -11.01
N GLN A 533 27.01 -10.07 -11.63
CA GLN A 533 27.02 -9.90 -13.08
C GLN A 533 27.69 -11.11 -13.74
N THR A 534 26.98 -12.24 -13.74
CA THR A 534 27.44 -13.52 -14.28
C THR A 534 27.73 -13.48 -15.79
N CYS A 535 27.33 -12.40 -16.47
CA CYS A 535 27.65 -12.10 -17.86
C CYS A 535 28.78 -11.04 -18.06
N GLN A 536 29.53 -10.67 -17.01
CA GLN A 536 30.61 -9.67 -17.07
C GLN A 536 31.89 -10.18 -16.38
N PRO A 537 32.97 -10.48 -17.13
CA PRO A 537 33.03 -10.54 -18.60
C PRO A 537 32.11 -11.63 -19.17
N ASN A 538 31.68 -11.49 -20.43
CA ASN A 538 30.76 -12.45 -21.06
C ASN A 538 31.39 -13.86 -21.09
N PRO A 539 30.83 -14.86 -20.38
CA PRO A 539 31.35 -16.22 -20.35
C PRO A 539 31.05 -17.01 -21.63
N CYS A 540 30.10 -16.54 -22.45
CA CYS A 540 29.69 -17.19 -23.68
C CYS A 540 30.70 -16.94 -24.81
N GLN A 541 31.31 -18.01 -25.29
CA GLN A 541 32.32 -18.00 -26.34
C GLN A 541 31.67 -17.95 -27.74
N ASN A 542 32.51 -17.77 -28.78
CA ASN A 542 32.11 -17.83 -30.19
C ASN A 542 30.93 -16.91 -30.59
N GLY A 543 30.74 -15.80 -29.88
CA GLY A 543 29.66 -14.84 -30.13
C GLY A 543 28.31 -15.21 -29.51
N GLY A 544 28.28 -16.14 -28.54
CA GLY A 544 27.06 -16.48 -27.80
C GLY A 544 26.50 -15.32 -26.96
N THR A 545 25.18 -15.23 -26.91
CA THR A 545 24.46 -14.22 -26.11
C THR A 545 24.25 -14.74 -24.70
N CYS A 546 24.69 -13.99 -23.70
CA CYS A 546 24.55 -14.34 -22.29
C CYS A 546 23.25 -13.80 -21.70
N TYR A 547 22.51 -14.66 -21.02
CA TYR A 547 21.26 -14.33 -20.34
C TYR A 547 21.37 -14.67 -18.84
N VAL A 548 21.01 -13.72 -17.98
CA VAL A 548 21.00 -13.94 -16.53
C VAL A 548 19.66 -14.57 -16.12
N TYR A 549 19.71 -15.71 -15.43
CA TYR A 549 18.54 -16.43 -14.95
C TYR A 549 18.69 -16.81 -13.48
N GLY A 550 17.92 -16.17 -12.60
CA GLY A 550 17.80 -16.57 -11.19
C GLY A 550 19.13 -16.62 -10.42
N GLY A 551 20.16 -15.90 -10.88
CA GLY A 551 21.50 -15.92 -10.31
C GLY A 551 22.54 -16.79 -11.04
N SER A 552 22.13 -17.61 -12.01
CA SER A 552 23.05 -18.21 -12.99
C SER A 552 23.14 -17.33 -14.24
N TYR A 553 24.10 -17.64 -15.11
CA TYR A 553 23.99 -17.30 -16.53
C TYR A 553 23.55 -18.53 -17.34
N SER A 554 23.10 -18.29 -18.57
CA SER A 554 22.89 -19.28 -19.63
C SER A 554 23.31 -18.66 -20.96
N CYS A 555 23.96 -19.45 -21.82
CA CYS A 555 24.43 -19.01 -23.12
C CYS A 555 23.50 -19.49 -24.23
N GLN A 556 22.97 -18.55 -25.03
CA GLN A 556 22.36 -18.88 -26.31
C GLN A 556 23.44 -18.91 -27.39
N CYS A 557 23.71 -20.10 -27.91
CA CYS A 557 24.77 -20.30 -28.89
C CYS A 557 24.31 -19.95 -30.32
N PRO A 558 25.18 -19.35 -31.16
CA PRO A 558 24.88 -19.15 -32.56
C PRO A 558 24.76 -20.50 -33.29
N PRO A 559 24.04 -20.57 -34.42
CA PRO A 559 23.96 -21.79 -35.23
C PRO A 559 25.36 -22.32 -35.56
N SER A 560 25.57 -23.63 -35.36
CA SER A 560 26.86 -24.36 -35.44
C SER A 560 27.69 -24.46 -34.15
N TYR A 561 27.30 -23.80 -33.05
CA TYR A 561 27.97 -23.90 -31.74
C TYR A 561 27.05 -24.48 -30.64
N GLY A 562 27.65 -25.10 -29.64
CA GLY A 562 26.98 -25.69 -28.48
C GLY A 562 27.95 -25.88 -27.30
N GLY A 563 27.48 -26.55 -26.25
CA GLY A 563 28.16 -26.57 -24.95
C GLY A 563 27.61 -25.49 -24.02
N ALA A 564 27.98 -25.54 -22.73
CA ALA A 564 27.39 -24.65 -21.72
C ALA A 564 27.75 -23.17 -21.92
N ASN A 565 28.91 -22.94 -22.53
CA ASN A 565 29.49 -21.63 -22.84
C ASN A 565 29.68 -21.44 -24.36
N CYS A 566 29.01 -22.23 -25.21
CA CYS A 566 29.18 -22.23 -26.66
C CYS A 566 30.61 -22.56 -27.13
N GLU A 567 31.35 -23.29 -26.31
CA GLU A 567 32.77 -23.66 -26.49
C GLU A 567 32.98 -24.77 -27.53
N THR A 568 31.95 -25.55 -27.86
CA THR A 568 32.03 -26.65 -28.83
C THR A 568 31.45 -26.22 -30.18
N SER A 569 32.16 -26.54 -31.27
CA SER A 569 31.66 -26.40 -32.64
C SER A 569 31.08 -27.73 -33.12
N GLY A 570 29.79 -27.80 -33.42
CA GLY A 570 29.16 -29.07 -33.78
C GLY A 570 27.65 -29.02 -34.08
N GLY A 571 27.33 -28.78 -35.36
CA GLY A 571 26.16 -29.30 -36.09
C GLY A 571 24.75 -29.18 -35.50
N SER A 572 23.82 -28.57 -36.26
CA SER A 572 22.40 -28.67 -35.95
C SER A 572 21.91 -30.12 -35.98
N LEU A 573 21.15 -30.51 -34.95
CA LEU A 573 20.42 -31.77 -34.89
C LEU A 573 19.26 -31.76 -35.91
N CYS A 574 19.15 -32.86 -36.65
CA CYS A 574 18.08 -33.16 -37.59
C CYS A 574 17.50 -34.53 -37.22
N GLY A 575 16.41 -34.54 -36.48
CA GLY A 575 15.93 -35.73 -35.77
C GLY A 575 17.01 -36.26 -34.82
N SER A 576 17.49 -37.49 -35.07
CA SER A 576 18.55 -38.16 -34.30
C SER A 576 19.95 -38.04 -34.92
N ILE A 577 20.12 -37.24 -35.98
CA ILE A 577 21.35 -37.14 -36.78
C ILE A 577 21.94 -35.74 -36.63
N VAL A 578 23.27 -35.62 -36.56
CA VAL A 578 23.97 -34.31 -36.53
C VAL A 578 24.44 -33.96 -37.94
N CYS A 579 24.00 -32.82 -38.47
CA CYS A 579 24.41 -32.36 -39.80
C CYS A 579 25.81 -31.76 -39.81
N GLN A 580 26.59 -31.99 -40.88
CA GLN A 580 27.90 -31.38 -41.02
C GLN A 580 27.82 -29.89 -41.43
N ALA A 581 28.90 -29.14 -41.22
CA ALA A 581 28.94 -27.71 -41.48
C ALA A 581 28.62 -27.40 -42.96
N GLY A 582 27.59 -26.59 -43.19
CA GLY A 582 27.11 -26.21 -44.52
C GLY A 582 25.88 -27.01 -45.02
N GLN A 583 25.47 -28.07 -44.32
CA GLN A 583 24.25 -28.82 -44.69
C GLN A 583 22.98 -28.26 -44.04
N THR A 584 21.85 -28.45 -44.71
CA THR A 584 20.52 -28.04 -44.23
C THR A 584 19.68 -29.24 -43.84
N CYS A 585 19.01 -29.18 -42.69
CA CYS A 585 18.08 -30.22 -42.26
C CYS A 585 16.76 -30.12 -43.05
N LEU A 586 16.42 -31.18 -43.80
CA LEU A 586 15.13 -31.28 -44.50
C LEU A 586 14.20 -32.25 -43.78
N TRP A 587 12.97 -31.78 -43.53
CA TRP A 587 11.86 -32.53 -42.92
C TRP A 587 12.17 -33.22 -41.58
N ASN A 588 13.20 -32.74 -40.86
CA ASN A 588 13.67 -33.28 -39.58
C ASN A 588 14.09 -34.77 -39.63
N GLN A 589 14.54 -35.25 -40.80
CA GLN A 589 14.92 -36.65 -41.02
C GLN A 589 16.29 -36.85 -41.68
N TYR A 590 16.78 -35.90 -42.48
CA TYR A 590 18.07 -36.03 -43.19
C TYR A 590 18.73 -34.68 -43.47
N CYS A 591 20.07 -34.71 -43.45
CA CYS A 591 20.95 -33.58 -43.73
C CYS A 591 21.30 -33.55 -45.22
N VAL A 592 21.15 -32.38 -45.85
CA VAL A 592 21.39 -32.17 -47.29
C VAL A 592 22.46 -31.10 -47.46
#